data_AF-A0A6P0Y1Z2-F1
#
_entry.id   AF-A0A6P0Y1Z2-F1
#
_cell.length_a   1.000
_cell.length_b   1.000
_cell.length_c   1.000
_cell.angle_alpha   90.00
_cell.angle_beta   90.00
_cell.angle_gamma   90.00
#
_symmetry.space_group_name_H-M   'P 1'
#
loop_
_entity.id
_entity.type
_entity.pdbx_description
1 polymer ?
#
loop_
_entity_poly.entity_id
_entity_poly.type
_entity_poly.pdbx_seq_one_letter_code
_entity_poly.pdbx_strand_id
1 'polypeptide(L)' 'MNQEGTNQTQGNILVVDDTPANLKLLVNILTEQGYKVRALPNGK' A
#
# COMPACT_ATOMS: atom_id res chain seq x y z
N MET A 1 23.59 -21.70 2.71
CA MET A 1 22.32 -21.22 3.29
C MET A 1 21.99 -19.90 2.61
N ASN A 2 21.21 -19.93 1.55
CA ASN A 2 20.81 -18.72 0.83
C ASN A 2 19.34 -18.49 1.17
N GLN A 3 19.09 -17.80 2.28
CA GLN A 3 17.75 -17.28 2.53
C GLN A 3 17.65 -15.97 1.77
N GLU A 4 17.23 -16.05 0.50
CA GLU A 4 16.60 -14.91 -0.16
C GLU A 4 15.32 -14.63 0.61
N GLY A 5 15.43 -13.75 1.61
CA GLY A 5 14.30 -13.27 2.37
C GLY A 5 13.37 -12.51 1.43
N THR A 6 12.42 -13.22 0.83
CA THR A 6 11.28 -12.58 0.21
C THR A 6 10.58 -11.84 1.35
N ASN A 7 10.78 -10.52 1.43
CA ASN A 7 9.92 -9.65 2.22
C ASN A 7 8.54 -9.77 1.60
N GLN A 8 7.81 -10.82 1.98
CA GLN A 8 6.49 -11.13 1.47
C GLN A 8 5.56 -10.06 2.04
N THR A 9 5.32 -9.04 1.23
CA THR A 9 4.24 -8.10 1.50
C THR A 9 2.96 -8.90 1.65
N GLN A 10 2.16 -8.62 2.69
CA GLN A 10 0.93 -9.37 2.99
C GLN A 10 -0.07 -9.35 1.82
N GLY A 11 0.05 -8.36 0.93
CA GLY A 11 -0.63 -8.28 -0.35
C GLY A 11 -0.38 -6.95 -1.03
N ASN A 12 -0.90 -6.80 -2.25
CA ASN A 12 -0.93 -5.52 -2.97
C ASN A 12 -2.32 -4.90 -2.84
N ILE A 13 -2.41 -3.64 -2.41
CA ILE A 13 -3.67 -2.90 -2.27
C ILE A 13 -3.63 -1.66 -3.18
N LEU A 14 -4.72 -1.40 -3.88
CA LEU A 14 -4.94 -0.19 -4.66
C LEU A 14 -6.04 0.63 -3.98
N VAL A 15 -5.73 1.86 -3.59
CA VAL A 15 -6.69 2.80 -2.99
C VAL A 15 -6.99 3.89 -4.01
N VAL A 16 -8.28 4.09 -4.29
CA VAL A 16 -8.78 5.13 -5.19
C VAL A 16 -9.69 6.04 -4.36
N ASP A 17 -9.28 7.30 -4.19
CA ASP A 17 -10.02 8.33 -3.45
C ASP A 17 -9.58 9.69 -3.98
N ASP A 18 -10.53 10.60 -4.20
CA ASP A 18 -10.27 11.93 -4.75
C ASP A 18 -9.73 12.91 -3.68
N THR A 19 -9.74 12.52 -2.40
CA THR A 19 -9.27 13.31 -1.27
C THR A 19 -7.83 12.90 -0.91
N PRO A 20 -6.82 13.78 -1.14
CA PRO A 20 -5.41 13.43 -0.87
C PRO A 20 -5.12 13.06 0.58
N ALA A 21 -5.87 13.63 1.53
CA ALA A 21 -5.72 13.33 2.95
C ALA A 21 -6.10 11.87 3.28
N ASN A 22 -7.18 11.36 2.66
CA ASN A 22 -7.62 9.97 2.84
C ASN A 22 -6.58 9.01 2.28
N LEU A 23 -6.10 9.27 1.04
CA LEU A 23 -5.05 8.45 0.42
C LEU A 23 -3.80 8.35 1.30
N LYS A 24 -3.32 9.50 1.82
CA LYS A 24 -2.14 9.52 2.69
C LYS A 24 -2.36 8.74 3.98
N LEU A 25 -3.52 8.92 4.61
CA LEU A 25 -3.87 8.20 5.84
C LEU A 25 -3.91 6.68 5.60
N LEU A 26 -4.63 6.23 4.57
CA LEU A 26 -4.77 4.80 4.26
C LEU A 26 -3.44 4.16 3.84
N VAL A 27 -2.63 4.86 3.03
CA VAL A 27 -1.31 4.36 2.64
C VAL A 27 -0.43 4.12 3.86
N ASN A 28 -0.39 5.06 4.81
CA ASN A 28 0.41 4.92 6.02
C ASN A 28 -0.03 3.71 6.86
N ILE A 29 -1.33 3.63 7.18
CA ILE A 29 -1.89 2.54 7.99
C ILE A 29 -1.61 1.18 7.35
N LEU A 30 -1.89 1.02 6.06
CA LEU A 30 -1.75 -0.27 5.38
C LEU A 30 -0.27 -0.65 5.14
N THR A 31 0.61 0.33 4.94
CA THR A 31 2.06 0.08 4.82
C THR A 31 2.64 -0.39 6.15
N GLU A 32 2.23 0.19 7.27
CA GLU A 32 2.63 -0.25 8.61
C GLU A 32 2.17 -1.68 8.92
N GLN A 33 1.04 -2.12 8.35
CA GLN A 33 0.56 -3.50 8.43
C GLN A 33 1.28 -4.47 7.48
N GLY A 34 2.27 -4.01 6.71
CA GLY A 34 3.05 -4.87 5.81
C GLY A 34 2.44 -5.08 4.42
N TYR A 35 1.48 -4.25 4.01
CA TYR A 35 0.95 -4.24 2.65
C TYR A 35 1.74 -3.32 1.73
N LYS A 36 1.77 -3.67 0.45
CA LYS A 36 2.24 -2.78 -0.61
C LYS A 36 1.05 -1.99 -1.16
N VAL A 37 1.02 -0.70 -0.89
CA VAL A 37 -0.13 0.15 -1.20
C VAL A 37 0.20 1.08 -2.37
N ARG A 38 -0.73 1.21 -3.32
CA ARG A 38 -0.70 2.22 -4.37
C ARG A 38 -1.92 3.12 -4.23
N ALA A 39 -1.68 4.43 -4.22
CA ALA A 39 -2.74 5.43 -4.18
C ALA A 39 -2.95 6.03 -5.58
N LEU A 40 -4.21 6.13 -6.02
CA LEU A 40 -4.61 6.80 -7.24
C LEU A 40 -5.59 7.93 -6.91
N PRO A 41 -5.21 9.20 -7.14
CA PRO A 41 -6.05 10.36 -6.86
C PRO A 41 -7.13 10.63 -7.93
N ASN A 42 -7.39 9.68 -8.82
CA ASN A 42 -8.48 9.70 -9.79
C ASN A 42 -8.60 8.28 -10.38
N GLY A 43 -9.79 7.71 -10.42
CA GLY A 43 -10.04 6.35 -10.94
C GLY A 43 -10.04 6.22 -12.47
N LYS A 44 -9.17 6.96 -13.17
CA LYS A 44 -9.04 6.90 -14.64
C LYS A 44 -7.81 6.11 -15.10
#